data_AF-A0A514XE87-F1
#
_entry.id   AF-A0A514XE87-F1
#
_cell.length_a   1.000
_cell.length_b   1.000
_cell.length_c   1.000
_cell.angle_alpha   90.00
_cell.angle_beta   90.00
_cell.angle_gamma   90.00
#
_symmetry.space_group_name_H-M   'P 1'
#
loop_
_entity.id
_entity.type
_entity.pdbx_description
1 polymer ?
#
loop_
_entity_poly.entity_id
_entity_poly.type
_entity_poly.pdbx_seq_one_letter_code
_entity_poly.pdbx_strand_id
1 'polypeptide(L)'
;MNSKQKIIVPVVVVLALAAVSLFILKQRAGYTGHFPDDMPDFNYTAEDKSKSDASGFLPTQMENPELFQAWAKNAPAMSECLDVEVTAPTAQEDLTLNALSRIVRNSFGEVLGVQNKWTVVDYKTKYGEIRRVYVEYSTDRTESLARRVQHFTILTSGKVRDIHLDKELTDNPTDEEIQNLSADGTVLATAKSSRINFANGDEINFVEKNGKVHSFIASHLGKYFRCENTDSEKMSCSCN
;
A
#
# COMPACT_ATOMS: atom_id res chain seq x y z
N MET A 1 59.11 -18.11 -12.12
CA MET A 1 57.67 -18.41 -12.11
C MET A 1 57.30 -19.09 -13.42
N ASN A 2 56.75 -20.30 -13.34
CA ASN A 2 56.50 -21.17 -14.49
C ASN A 2 55.33 -20.63 -15.33
N SER A 3 55.47 -20.60 -16.66
CA SER A 3 54.47 -20.04 -17.59
C SER A 3 53.04 -20.59 -17.39
N LYS A 4 52.93 -21.83 -16.91
CA LYS A 4 51.64 -22.48 -16.57
C LYS A 4 50.89 -21.84 -15.40
N GLN A 5 51.57 -21.18 -14.44
CA GLN A 5 50.91 -20.51 -13.32
C GLN A 5 50.27 -19.17 -13.69
N LYS A 6 50.68 -18.52 -14.80
CA LYS A 6 50.14 -17.22 -15.21
C LYS A 6 48.73 -17.29 -15.82
N ILE A 7 48.31 -18.46 -16.31
CA ILE A 7 47.01 -18.66 -16.98
C ILE A 7 45.96 -19.24 -16.02
N ILE A 8 46.38 -20.04 -15.04
CA ILE A 8 45.44 -20.74 -14.13
C ILE A 8 44.74 -19.75 -13.19
N VAL A 9 45.46 -18.76 -12.65
CA VAL A 9 44.90 -17.79 -11.69
C VAL A 9 43.74 -16.96 -12.26
N PRO A 10 43.86 -16.32 -13.46
CA PRO A 10 42.75 -15.52 -13.99
C PRO A 10 41.52 -16.37 -14.37
N VAL A 11 41.71 -17.61 -14.84
CA VAL A 11 40.59 -18.50 -15.20
C VAL A 11 39.78 -18.92 -13.96
N VAL A 12 40.46 -19.23 -12.85
CA VAL A 12 39.79 -19.59 -11.59
C VAL A 12 39.03 -18.41 -11.01
N VAL A 13 39.57 -17.18 -11.09
CA VAL A 13 38.89 -15.97 -10.61
C VAL A 13 37.63 -15.67 -11.45
N VAL A 14 37.70 -15.80 -12.77
CA VAL A 14 36.54 -15.58 -13.66
C VAL A 14 35.46 -16.64 -13.42
N LEU A 15 35.83 -17.90 -13.24
CA LEU A 15 34.88 -18.97 -12.92
C LEU A 15 34.23 -18.79 -11.55
N ALA A 16 34.99 -18.35 -10.54
CA ALA A 16 34.45 -18.05 -9.22
C ALA A 16 33.46 -16.87 -9.26
N LEU A 17 33.80 -15.80 -9.99
CA LEU A 17 32.90 -14.65 -10.18
C LEU A 17 31.63 -15.05 -10.92
N ALA A 18 31.73 -15.85 -11.99
CA ALA A 18 30.57 -16.36 -12.71
C ALA A 18 29.66 -17.24 -11.83
N ALA A 19 30.24 -18.11 -11.00
CA ALA A 19 29.50 -18.96 -10.07
C ALA A 19 28.77 -18.13 -8.99
N VAL A 20 29.40 -17.09 -8.46
CA VAL A 20 28.79 -16.16 -7.50
C VAL A 20 27.64 -15.39 -8.16
N SER A 21 27.82 -14.88 -9.38
CA SER A 21 26.75 -14.20 -10.12
C SER A 21 25.57 -15.11 -10.42
N LEU A 22 25.82 -16.37 -10.81
CA LEU A 22 24.78 -17.38 -11.02
C LEU A 22 24.06 -17.75 -9.73
N PHE A 23 24.75 -17.82 -8.60
CA PHE A 23 24.15 -18.08 -7.29
C PHE A 23 23.23 -16.92 -6.86
N ILE A 24 23.68 -15.67 -7.03
CA ILE A 24 22.86 -14.47 -6.75
C ILE A 24 21.62 -14.43 -7.67
N LEU A 25 21.78 -14.72 -8.96
CA LEU A 25 20.66 -14.80 -9.90
C LEU A 25 19.67 -15.93 -9.54
N LYS A 26 20.17 -17.07 -9.07
CA LYS A 26 19.33 -18.20 -8.66
C LYS A 26 18.58 -17.94 -7.36
N GLN A 27 19.18 -17.21 -6.41
CA GLN A 27 18.45 -16.73 -5.23
C GLN A 27 17.37 -15.71 -5.59
N ARG A 28 17.63 -14.82 -6.56
CA ARG A 28 16.62 -13.87 -7.06
C ARG A 28 15.49 -14.54 -7.85
N ALA A 29 15.77 -15.61 -8.59
CA ALA A 29 14.77 -16.32 -9.39
C ALA A 29 13.89 -17.29 -8.58
N GLY A 30 14.32 -17.69 -7.38
CA GLY A 30 13.59 -18.64 -6.52
C GLY A 30 12.60 -18.01 -5.54
N TYR A 31 12.63 -16.69 -5.38
CA TYR A 31 11.73 -15.94 -4.50
C TYR A 31 10.66 -15.20 -5.32
N THR A 32 9.86 -15.94 -6.09
CA THR A 32 8.49 -15.49 -6.35
C THR A 32 7.68 -15.82 -5.11
N GLY A 33 7.96 -15.11 -4.02
CA GLY A 33 7.08 -15.13 -2.85
C GLY A 33 5.73 -14.65 -3.33
N HIS A 34 4.81 -15.59 -3.58
CA HIS A 34 3.43 -15.25 -3.79
C HIS A 34 3.00 -14.57 -2.50
N PHE A 35 2.72 -13.26 -2.56
CA PHE A 35 2.04 -12.58 -1.47
C PHE A 35 0.82 -13.44 -1.12
N PRO A 36 0.53 -13.70 0.16
CA PRO A 36 -0.82 -14.14 0.47
C PRO A 36 -1.74 -13.06 -0.10
N ASP A 37 -2.63 -13.44 -1.03
CA ASP A 37 -3.72 -12.58 -1.51
C ASP A 37 -4.63 -12.13 -0.33
N ASP A 38 -4.40 -12.72 0.84
CA ASP A 38 -5.00 -12.49 2.15
C ASP A 38 -4.49 -11.20 2.86
N MET A 39 -4.41 -10.08 2.13
CA MET A 39 -4.66 -8.82 2.82
C MET A 39 -6.15 -8.88 3.18
N PRO A 40 -6.53 -8.88 4.47
CA PRO A 40 -7.92 -9.09 4.86
C PRO A 40 -8.78 -8.11 4.07
N ASP A 41 -9.80 -8.63 3.40
CA ASP A 41 -10.83 -7.79 2.79
C ASP A 41 -11.23 -6.78 3.85
N PHE A 42 -11.07 -5.49 3.51
CA PHE A 42 -11.38 -4.42 4.43
C PHE A 42 -12.88 -4.48 4.70
N ASN A 43 -13.25 -5.11 5.82
CA ASN A 43 -14.63 -5.26 6.21
C ASN A 43 -15.13 -3.91 6.76
N TYR A 44 -15.58 -3.04 5.86
CA TYR A 44 -16.19 -1.75 6.19
C TYR A 44 -17.49 -1.88 7.00
N THR A 45 -18.00 -3.08 7.30
CA THR A 45 -19.39 -3.25 7.74
C THR A 45 -19.63 -3.20 9.26
N ALA A 46 -18.61 -3.18 10.13
CA ALA A 46 -18.87 -3.45 11.55
C ALA A 46 -18.32 -2.47 12.62
N GLU A 47 -17.17 -1.82 12.47
CA GLU A 47 -16.50 -1.23 13.66
C GLU A 47 -16.47 0.30 13.79
N ASP A 48 -16.99 1.08 12.83
CA ASP A 48 -16.97 2.55 12.92
C ASP A 48 -18.36 3.19 13.11
N LYS A 49 -19.35 2.42 13.60
CA LYS A 49 -20.74 2.89 13.75
C LYS A 49 -21.06 3.65 15.05
N SER A 50 -20.08 3.87 15.94
CA SER A 50 -20.33 4.57 17.21
C SER A 50 -19.78 6.01 17.27
N LYS A 51 -19.16 6.52 16.21
CA LYS A 51 -18.74 7.92 16.14
C LYS A 51 -19.51 8.64 15.04
N SER A 52 -20.73 9.06 15.36
CA SER A 52 -21.52 9.98 14.55
C SER A 52 -21.09 11.44 14.70
N ASP A 53 -19.85 11.69 15.09
CA ASP A 53 -19.31 13.05 15.09
C ASP A 53 -18.77 13.33 13.69
N ALA A 54 -19.63 13.97 12.89
CA ALA A 54 -19.20 14.77 11.76
C ALA A 54 -18.36 15.97 12.27
N SER A 55 -17.17 15.68 12.79
CA SER A 55 -16.03 16.60 12.74
C SER A 55 -15.24 16.16 11.51
N GLY A 56 -15.38 16.81 10.36
CA GLY A 56 -15.07 18.22 10.24
C GLY A 56 -13.57 18.36 10.54
N PHE A 57 -12.75 18.10 9.52
CA PHE A 57 -11.35 18.49 9.40
C PHE A 57 -10.58 18.66 10.72
N LEU A 58 -9.76 17.66 11.07
CA LEU A 58 -8.68 17.87 12.03
C LEU A 58 -7.34 17.94 11.28
N PRO A 59 -6.39 18.77 11.77
CA PRO A 59 -5.34 19.36 10.95
C PRO A 59 -4.24 18.38 10.54
N THR A 60 -3.61 18.71 9.41
CA THR A 60 -2.33 18.16 8.93
C THR A 60 -1.18 18.46 9.89
N GLN A 61 -0.26 17.49 10.05
CA GLN A 61 0.95 17.41 10.90
C GLN A 61 0.88 16.25 11.91
N MET A 62 2.00 15.56 12.15
CA MET A 62 2.17 14.68 13.32
C MET A 62 2.27 15.53 14.60
N GLU A 63 1.18 16.21 14.98
CA GLU A 63 1.08 16.95 16.24
C GLU A 63 0.74 16.04 17.43
N ASN A 64 0.46 14.75 17.20
CA ASN A 64 0.19 13.81 18.28
C ASN A 64 1.49 13.06 18.66
N PRO A 65 2.11 13.37 19.82
CA PRO A 65 3.32 12.69 20.29
C PRO A 65 3.14 11.18 20.45
N GLU A 66 1.91 10.71 20.69
CA GLU A 66 1.58 9.29 20.85
C GLU A 66 1.68 8.55 19.52
N LEU A 67 1.29 9.18 18.40
CA LEU A 67 1.48 8.62 17.05
C LEU A 67 2.96 8.46 16.72
N PHE A 68 3.74 9.50 17.02
CA PHE A 68 5.18 9.45 16.81
C PHE A 68 5.84 8.37 17.68
N GLN A 69 5.44 8.25 18.95
CA GLN A 69 5.93 7.19 19.83
C GLN A 69 5.55 5.80 19.36
N ALA A 70 4.30 5.61 18.90
CA ALA A 70 3.85 4.35 18.33
C ALA A 70 4.71 3.97 17.11
N TRP A 71 5.05 4.95 16.26
CA TRP A 71 5.87 4.66 15.10
C TRP A 71 7.34 4.41 15.46
N ALA A 72 7.91 5.25 16.32
CA ALA A 72 9.28 5.10 16.83
C ALA A 72 9.50 3.74 17.53
N LYS A 73 8.45 3.17 18.15
CA LYS A 73 8.47 1.83 18.73
C LYS A 73 8.48 0.72 17.67
N ASN A 74 7.70 0.86 16.59
CA ASN A 74 7.50 -0.20 15.60
C ASN A 74 8.51 -0.17 14.43
N ALA A 75 9.12 0.98 14.12
CA ALA A 75 10.11 1.07 13.05
C ALA A 75 11.35 0.17 13.27
N PRO A 76 11.94 0.06 14.49
CA PRO A 76 12.99 -0.92 14.77
C PRO A 76 12.51 -2.37 14.60
N ALA A 77 11.26 -2.67 14.97
CA ALA A 77 10.70 -4.01 14.79
C ALA A 77 10.56 -4.38 13.31
N MET A 78 10.28 -3.41 12.43
CA MET A 78 10.30 -3.62 10.98
C MET A 78 11.71 -3.95 10.48
N SER A 79 12.71 -3.20 10.95
CA SER A 79 14.12 -3.39 10.61
C SER A 79 14.59 -4.79 10.98
N GLU A 80 14.31 -5.21 12.22
CA GLU A 80 14.66 -6.54 12.73
C GLU A 80 13.89 -7.65 12.00
N CYS A 81 12.59 -7.47 11.81
CA CYS A 81 11.74 -8.45 11.12
C CYS A 81 12.27 -8.73 9.72
N LEU A 82 12.38 -7.67 8.90
CA LEU A 82 12.71 -7.78 7.49
C LEU A 82 14.21 -7.93 7.24
N ASP A 83 15.07 -7.75 8.23
CA ASP A 83 16.53 -7.68 8.06
C ASP A 83 16.95 -6.54 7.10
N VAL A 84 16.37 -5.35 7.32
CA VAL A 84 16.55 -4.17 6.45
C VAL A 84 16.93 -2.93 7.25
N GLU A 85 17.60 -1.99 6.60
CA GLU A 85 17.88 -0.68 7.17
C GLU A 85 16.64 0.20 7.03
N VAL A 86 16.03 0.52 8.17
CA VAL A 86 14.86 1.40 8.26
C VAL A 86 15.32 2.77 8.74
N THR A 87 15.11 3.79 7.92
CA THR A 87 15.37 5.17 8.36
C THR A 87 14.29 5.60 9.35
N ALA A 88 14.69 6.12 10.51
CA ALA A 88 13.73 6.60 11.50
C ALA A 88 12.86 7.74 10.91
N PRO A 89 11.53 7.74 11.15
CA PRO A 89 10.68 8.85 10.76
C PRO A 89 11.10 10.12 11.51
N THR A 90 11.00 11.27 10.86
CA THR A 90 11.20 12.57 11.52
C THR A 90 9.90 13.00 12.19
N ALA A 91 9.95 13.63 13.36
CA ALA A 91 8.78 14.06 14.11
C ALA A 91 7.83 15.02 13.34
N GLN A 92 8.29 15.58 12.22
CA GLN A 92 7.56 16.53 11.38
C GLN A 92 6.90 15.89 10.14
N GLU A 93 7.09 14.59 9.89
CA GLU A 93 6.63 13.95 8.65
C GLU A 93 5.42 13.05 8.88
N ASP A 94 4.28 13.37 8.27
CA ASP A 94 3.13 12.45 8.23
C ASP A 94 3.50 11.17 7.47
N LEU A 95 2.98 10.02 7.93
CA LEU A 95 3.16 8.74 7.25
C LEU A 95 2.35 8.70 5.95
N THR A 96 2.93 9.29 4.91
CA THR A 96 2.45 9.26 3.52
C THR A 96 3.17 8.16 2.75
N LEU A 97 2.69 7.84 1.55
CA LEU A 97 3.42 7.00 0.58
C LEU A 97 4.90 7.40 0.41
N ASN A 98 5.16 8.70 0.29
CA ASN A 98 6.52 9.21 0.08
C ASN A 98 7.39 8.99 1.32
N ALA A 99 6.82 9.18 2.52
CA ALA A 99 7.52 8.87 3.78
C ALA A 99 7.82 7.37 3.88
N LEU A 100 6.82 6.51 3.63
CA LEU A 100 6.97 5.06 3.72
C LEU A 100 8.03 4.52 2.74
N SER A 101 8.00 4.97 1.48
CA SER A 101 9.00 4.58 0.48
C SER A 101 10.40 5.08 0.84
N ARG A 102 10.54 6.30 1.38
CA ARG A 102 11.82 6.85 1.85
C ARG A 102 12.43 6.03 2.98
N ILE A 103 11.60 5.57 3.92
CA ILE A 103 12.03 4.80 5.09
C ILE A 103 12.74 3.50 4.70
N VAL A 104 12.27 2.81 3.65
CA VAL A 104 12.78 1.49 3.22
C VAL A 104 13.74 1.54 2.03
N ARG A 105 13.92 2.72 1.42
CA ARG A 105 14.61 2.89 0.13
C ARG A 105 16.04 2.33 0.12
N ASN A 106 16.77 2.44 1.23
CA ASN A 106 18.15 1.95 1.32
C ASN A 106 18.25 0.44 1.08
N SER A 107 17.24 -0.32 1.50
CA SER A 107 17.21 -1.78 1.35
C SER A 107 16.36 -2.24 0.18
N PHE A 108 15.21 -1.61 -0.05
CA PHE A 108 14.28 -2.01 -1.11
C PHE A 108 14.72 -1.51 -2.50
N GLY A 109 15.53 -0.45 -2.54
CA GLY A 109 15.98 0.21 -3.76
C GLY A 109 15.00 1.28 -4.25
N GLU A 110 15.16 1.69 -5.51
CA GLU A 110 14.30 2.71 -6.13
C GLU A 110 12.88 2.17 -6.40
N VAL A 111 11.89 3.07 -6.35
CA VAL A 111 10.51 2.75 -6.71
C VAL A 111 10.42 2.54 -8.23
N LEU A 112 9.95 1.36 -8.65
CA LEU A 112 9.72 1.04 -10.07
C LEU A 112 8.33 1.48 -10.53
N GLY A 113 7.35 1.48 -9.63
CA GLY A 113 6.00 1.89 -9.96
C GLY A 113 5.03 1.70 -8.80
N VAL A 114 3.90 2.41 -8.89
CA VAL A 114 2.77 2.32 -7.96
C VAL A 114 1.55 1.91 -8.76
N GLN A 115 0.83 0.89 -8.27
CA GLN A 115 -0.38 0.37 -8.88
C GLN A 115 -1.52 0.46 -7.87
N ASN A 116 -2.57 1.21 -8.20
CA ASN A 116 -3.79 1.23 -7.41
C ASN A 116 -4.53 -0.09 -7.60
N LYS A 117 -5.08 -0.65 -6.52
CA LYS A 117 -5.96 -1.83 -6.53
C LYS A 117 -7.41 -1.41 -6.45
N TRP A 118 -7.73 -0.48 -5.54
CA TRP A 118 -9.06 0.11 -5.44
C TRP A 118 -9.00 1.52 -4.85
N THR A 119 -10.03 2.31 -5.12
CA THR A 119 -10.27 3.63 -4.51
C THR A 119 -11.72 3.74 -4.05
N VAL A 120 -11.94 4.43 -2.94
CA VAL A 120 -13.24 4.69 -2.32
C VAL A 120 -13.38 6.19 -2.06
N VAL A 121 -14.54 6.72 -2.42
CA VAL A 121 -14.95 8.08 -2.06
C VAL A 121 -16.32 8.02 -1.39
N ASP A 122 -16.37 8.39 -0.13
CA ASP A 122 -17.61 8.60 0.61
C ASP A 122 -17.97 10.08 0.56
N TYR A 123 -19.21 10.39 0.21
CA TYR A 123 -19.68 11.76 0.07
C TYR A 123 -21.11 11.93 0.57
N LYS A 124 -21.42 13.12 1.08
CA LYS A 124 -22.75 13.51 1.54
C LYS A 124 -23.44 14.33 0.47
N THR A 125 -24.56 13.83 -0.04
CA THR A 125 -25.38 14.56 -1.02
C THR A 125 -26.01 15.81 -0.39
N LYS A 126 -26.49 16.73 -1.23
CA LYS A 126 -27.29 17.89 -0.78
C LYS A 126 -28.56 17.53 0.01
N TYR A 127 -29.05 16.30 -0.11
CA TYR A 127 -30.21 15.78 0.62
C TYR A 127 -29.84 15.08 1.93
N GLY A 128 -28.55 15.02 2.26
CA GLY A 128 -28.04 14.43 3.49
C GLY A 128 -27.78 12.93 3.46
N GLU A 129 -28.07 12.25 2.34
CA GLU A 129 -27.68 10.85 2.13
C GLU A 129 -26.16 10.72 2.05
N ILE A 130 -25.61 9.67 2.66
CA ILE A 130 -24.22 9.29 2.48
C ILE A 130 -24.17 8.26 1.34
N ARG A 131 -23.29 8.50 0.37
CA ARG A 131 -23.07 7.62 -0.78
C ARG A 131 -21.59 7.29 -0.91
N ARG A 132 -21.31 6.18 -1.59
CA ARG A 132 -19.97 5.64 -1.80
C ARG A 132 -19.75 5.32 -3.27
N VAL A 133 -18.71 5.89 -3.85
CA VAL A 133 -18.14 5.43 -5.12
C VAL A 133 -16.98 4.50 -4.81
N TYR A 134 -17.05 3.26 -5.26
CA TYR A 134 -15.98 2.26 -5.18
C TYR A 134 -15.47 2.00 -6.60
N VAL A 135 -14.16 2.11 -6.80
CA VAL A 135 -13.50 1.81 -8.07
C VAL A 135 -12.48 0.73 -7.82
N GLU A 136 -12.58 -0.36 -8.57
CA GLU A 136 -11.59 -1.42 -8.62
C GLU A 136 -10.77 -1.28 -9.89
N TYR A 137 -9.46 -1.48 -9.77
CA TYR A 137 -8.53 -1.42 -10.89
C TYR A 137 -8.04 -2.84 -11.15
N SER A 138 -8.10 -3.26 -12.41
CA SER A 138 -7.50 -4.54 -12.77
C SER A 138 -6.00 -4.49 -12.55
N THR A 139 -5.50 -5.55 -11.93
CA THR A 139 -4.06 -5.75 -11.76
C THR A 139 -3.44 -6.56 -12.90
N ASP A 140 -4.28 -7.20 -13.71
CA ASP A 140 -3.87 -8.01 -14.84
C ASP A 140 -3.94 -7.19 -16.14
N ARG A 141 -2.81 -7.11 -16.84
CA ARG A 141 -2.71 -6.39 -18.12
C ARG A 141 -3.44 -7.11 -19.27
N THR A 142 -3.87 -8.35 -19.05
CA THR A 142 -4.60 -9.16 -20.03
C THR A 142 -6.11 -9.06 -19.91
N GLU A 143 -6.62 -8.49 -18.81
CA GLU A 143 -8.04 -8.23 -18.65
C GLU A 143 -8.49 -7.08 -19.57
N SER A 144 -9.66 -7.24 -20.20
CA SER A 144 -10.26 -6.21 -21.06
C SER A 144 -10.88 -5.06 -20.26
N LEU A 145 -11.12 -5.26 -18.96
CA LEU A 145 -11.62 -4.26 -18.03
C LEU A 145 -10.46 -3.77 -17.18
N ALA A 146 -9.99 -2.56 -17.44
CA ALA A 146 -9.00 -1.89 -16.62
C ALA A 146 -9.60 -1.36 -15.31
N ARG A 147 -10.90 -1.00 -15.31
CA ARG A 147 -11.59 -0.39 -14.17
C ARG A 147 -13.03 -0.86 -14.06
N ARG A 148 -13.49 -1.07 -12.82
CA ARG A 148 -14.90 -1.36 -12.51
C ARG A 148 -15.41 -0.43 -11.41
N VAL A 149 -16.56 0.18 -11.62
CA VAL A 149 -17.15 1.13 -10.66
C VAL A 149 -18.44 0.60 -10.08
N GLN A 150 -18.61 0.80 -8.79
CA GLN A 150 -19.84 0.53 -8.05
C GLN A 150 -20.22 1.78 -7.26
N HIS A 151 -21.54 2.02 -7.16
CA HIS A 151 -22.08 3.18 -6.47
C HIS A 151 -23.13 2.72 -5.47
N PHE A 152 -23.03 3.18 -4.23
CA PHE A 152 -23.89 2.74 -3.13
C PHE A 152 -24.46 3.92 -2.37
N THR A 153 -25.65 3.73 -1.78
CA THR A 153 -26.15 4.52 -0.65
C THR A 153 -25.82 3.80 0.66
N ILE A 154 -25.27 4.52 1.63
CA ILE A 154 -25.04 4.02 2.99
C ILE A 154 -26.21 4.45 3.87
N LEU A 155 -26.98 3.48 4.36
CA LEU A 155 -28.13 3.72 5.24
C LEU A 155 -27.66 4.01 6.67
N THR A 156 -28.52 4.61 7.50
CA THR A 156 -28.22 4.89 8.92
C THR A 156 -27.95 3.62 9.76
N SER A 157 -28.46 2.46 9.33
CA SER A 157 -28.11 1.14 9.90
C SER A 157 -26.70 0.67 9.52
N GLY A 158 -26.03 1.39 8.63
CA GLY A 158 -24.78 1.03 7.97
C GLY A 158 -24.89 -0.16 7.02
N LYS A 159 -26.10 -0.48 6.56
CA LYS A 159 -26.30 -1.33 5.39
C LYS A 159 -26.06 -0.50 4.12
N VAL A 160 -25.56 -1.15 3.07
CA VAL A 160 -25.38 -0.55 1.76
C VAL A 160 -26.52 -0.95 0.83
N ARG A 161 -26.92 -0.04 -0.06
CA ARG A 161 -27.87 -0.29 -1.15
C ARG A 161 -27.26 0.18 -2.45
N ASP A 162 -27.19 -0.72 -3.43
CA ASP A 162 -26.65 -0.43 -4.75
C ASP A 162 -27.47 0.65 -5.47
N ILE A 163 -26.77 1.59 -6.08
CA ILE A 163 -27.30 2.52 -7.06
C ILE A 163 -26.90 1.96 -8.41
N HIS A 164 -27.91 1.61 -9.22
CA HIS A 164 -27.66 1.09 -10.56
C HIS A 164 -26.93 2.12 -11.41
N LEU A 165 -25.86 1.67 -12.06
CA LEU A 165 -25.11 2.42 -13.07
C LEU A 165 -25.28 1.70 -14.41
N ASP A 166 -25.32 2.49 -15.49
CA ASP A 166 -25.27 1.94 -16.83
C ASP A 166 -23.91 1.24 -17.06
N LYS A 167 -23.85 0.39 -18.09
CA LYS A 167 -22.66 -0.44 -18.35
C LYS A 167 -21.43 0.43 -18.63
N GLU A 168 -21.60 1.53 -19.33
CA GLU A 168 -20.56 2.48 -19.71
C GLU A 168 -19.93 3.17 -18.47
N LEU A 169 -20.74 3.43 -17.44
CA LEU A 169 -20.26 4.00 -16.17
C LEU A 169 -19.71 2.92 -15.22
N THR A 170 -20.11 1.67 -15.41
CA THR A 170 -19.66 0.54 -14.59
C THR A 170 -18.32 0.00 -15.08
N ASP A 171 -18.15 -0.15 -16.40
CA ASP A 171 -17.05 -0.87 -17.03
C ASP A 171 -16.14 0.12 -17.81
N ASN A 172 -14.92 0.35 -17.31
CA ASN A 172 -13.93 1.28 -17.86
C ASN A 172 -14.32 2.78 -17.93
N PRO A 173 -14.94 3.37 -16.88
CA PRO A 173 -15.20 4.80 -16.89
C PRO A 173 -13.91 5.63 -16.83
N THR A 174 -13.99 6.82 -17.40
CA THR A 174 -12.97 7.86 -17.33
C THR A 174 -12.89 8.46 -15.92
N ASP A 175 -11.77 9.12 -15.61
CA ASP A 175 -11.61 9.80 -14.31
C ASP A 175 -12.67 10.90 -14.11
N GLU A 176 -13.07 11.58 -15.18
CA GLU A 176 -14.11 12.60 -15.16
C GLU A 176 -15.49 12.00 -14.83
N GLU A 177 -15.84 10.87 -15.44
CA GLU A 177 -17.10 10.15 -15.13
C GLU A 177 -17.13 9.68 -13.67
N ILE A 178 -16.02 9.14 -13.15
CA ILE A 178 -15.89 8.76 -11.73
C ILE A 178 -16.08 9.98 -10.82
N GLN A 179 -15.42 11.09 -11.12
CA GLN A 179 -15.54 12.32 -10.33
C GLN A 179 -16.99 12.85 -10.33
N ASN A 180 -17.64 12.82 -11.48
CA ASN A 180 -19.02 13.26 -11.67
C ASN A 180 -20.01 12.48 -10.81
N LEU A 181 -19.74 11.21 -10.48
CA LEU A 181 -20.58 10.42 -9.56
C LEU A 181 -20.65 10.99 -8.14
N SER A 182 -19.66 11.81 -7.74
CA SER A 182 -19.58 12.44 -6.41
C SER A 182 -19.75 13.96 -6.43
N ALA A 183 -19.99 14.55 -7.61
CA ALA A 183 -19.99 15.99 -7.82
C ALA A 183 -21.18 16.73 -7.17
N ASP A 184 -22.26 16.02 -6.84
CA ASP A 184 -23.48 16.60 -6.24
C ASP A 184 -23.44 16.66 -4.70
N GLY A 185 -22.29 16.34 -4.09
CA GLY A 185 -22.13 16.30 -2.65
C GLY A 185 -20.77 16.78 -2.14
N THR A 186 -20.61 16.70 -0.82
CA THR A 186 -19.37 17.03 -0.12
C THR A 186 -18.65 15.74 0.26
N VAL A 187 -17.40 15.60 -0.15
CA VAL A 187 -16.56 14.44 0.21
C VAL A 187 -16.39 14.41 1.73
N LEU A 188 -16.72 13.26 2.33
CA LEU A 188 -16.57 12.98 3.76
C LEU A 188 -15.26 12.25 4.04
N ALA A 189 -14.94 11.25 3.21
CA ALA A 189 -13.75 10.43 3.36
C ALA A 189 -13.28 9.88 2.02
N THR A 190 -11.98 9.65 1.94
CA THR A 190 -11.34 8.97 0.82
C THR A 190 -10.48 7.84 1.34
N ALA A 191 -10.45 6.72 0.60
CA ALA A 191 -9.53 5.65 0.87
C ALA A 191 -9.02 5.05 -0.45
N LYS A 192 -7.81 4.50 -0.45
CA LYS A 192 -7.31 3.72 -1.60
C LYS A 192 -6.34 2.65 -1.15
N SER A 193 -6.34 1.52 -1.84
CA SER A 193 -5.32 0.49 -1.71
C SER A 193 -4.40 0.54 -2.92
N SER A 194 -3.09 0.47 -2.67
CA SER A 194 -2.09 0.44 -3.73
C SER A 194 -0.95 -0.51 -3.39
N ARG A 195 -0.21 -0.93 -4.42
CA ARG A 195 1.02 -1.69 -4.35
C ARG A 195 2.17 -0.84 -4.89
N ILE A 196 3.27 -0.77 -4.15
CA ILE A 196 4.56 -0.22 -4.60
C ILE A 196 5.46 -1.39 -4.94
N ASN A 197 6.10 -1.35 -6.11
CA ASN A 197 7.14 -2.31 -6.48
C ASN A 197 8.50 -1.60 -6.47
N PHE A 198 9.51 -2.25 -5.93
CA PHE A 198 10.86 -1.71 -5.81
C PHE A 198 11.89 -2.49 -6.64
N ALA A 199 13.02 -1.85 -6.94
CA ALA A 199 14.04 -2.37 -7.85
C ALA A 199 14.67 -3.70 -7.40
N ASN A 200 14.68 -3.99 -6.10
CA ASN A 200 15.24 -5.22 -5.56
C ASN A 200 14.24 -6.40 -5.54
N GLY A 201 13.02 -6.20 -6.05
CA GLY A 201 11.96 -7.22 -6.03
C GLY A 201 11.09 -7.19 -4.78
N ASP A 202 11.30 -6.19 -3.91
CA ASP A 202 10.49 -5.95 -2.74
C ASP A 202 9.20 -5.21 -3.10
N GLU A 203 8.17 -5.37 -2.26
CA GLU A 203 6.90 -4.68 -2.44
C GLU A 203 6.32 -4.20 -1.12
N ILE A 204 5.50 -3.15 -1.23
CA ILE A 204 4.66 -2.66 -0.14
C ILE A 204 3.23 -2.57 -0.65
N ASN A 205 2.33 -3.31 -0.02
CA ASN A 205 0.89 -3.16 -0.20
C ASN A 205 0.37 -2.26 0.92
N PHE A 206 -0.33 -1.18 0.61
CA PHE A 206 -0.77 -0.22 1.63
C PHE A 206 -2.17 0.32 1.35
N VAL A 207 -2.84 0.74 2.41
CA VAL A 207 -4.12 1.46 2.38
C VAL A 207 -3.88 2.87 2.89
N GLU A 208 -4.25 3.87 2.09
CA GLU A 208 -4.33 5.26 2.51
C GLU A 208 -5.78 5.62 2.85
N LYS A 209 -5.97 6.37 3.95
CA LYS A 209 -7.22 7.05 4.30
C LYS A 209 -6.94 8.54 4.40
N ASN A 210 -7.69 9.36 3.66
CA ASN A 210 -7.54 10.82 3.67
C ASN A 210 -6.08 11.30 3.47
N GLY A 211 -5.32 10.61 2.61
CA GLY A 211 -3.93 10.93 2.29
C GLY A 211 -2.88 10.44 3.29
N LYS A 212 -3.28 9.73 4.35
CA LYS A 212 -2.35 9.11 5.33
C LYS A 212 -2.40 7.60 5.21
N VAL A 213 -1.26 6.94 5.36
CA VAL A 213 -1.19 5.47 5.41
C VAL A 213 -1.89 5.03 6.68
N HIS A 214 -2.88 4.16 6.52
CA HIS A 214 -3.67 3.56 7.59
C HIS A 214 -3.23 2.12 7.89
N SER A 215 -2.84 1.36 6.87
CA SER A 215 -2.24 0.04 7.04
C SER A 215 -1.27 -0.25 5.90
N PHE A 216 -0.30 -1.12 6.15
CA PHE A 216 0.59 -1.63 5.10
C PHE A 216 1.14 -3.01 5.43
N ILE A 217 1.57 -3.72 4.38
CA ILE A 217 2.37 -4.94 4.45
C ILE A 217 3.59 -4.73 3.57
N ALA A 218 4.76 -4.77 4.17
CA ALA A 218 6.05 -4.75 3.48
C ALA A 218 6.60 -6.17 3.41
N SER A 219 7.15 -6.56 2.25
CA SER A 219 7.83 -7.86 2.10
C SER A 219 9.29 -7.68 1.72
N HIS A 220 10.17 -8.45 2.36
CA HIS A 220 11.58 -8.54 1.99
C HIS A 220 12.06 -9.97 2.15
N LEU A 221 12.67 -10.54 1.11
CA LEU A 221 13.27 -11.89 1.13
C LEU A 221 12.33 -12.98 1.69
N GLY A 222 11.03 -12.90 1.39
CA GLY A 222 10.00 -13.85 1.83
C GLY A 222 9.51 -13.68 3.28
N LYS A 223 9.97 -12.66 3.99
CA LYS A 223 9.39 -12.22 5.27
C LYS A 223 8.39 -11.10 5.04
N TYR A 224 7.43 -10.96 5.95
CA TYR A 224 6.39 -9.93 5.89
C TYR A 224 6.31 -9.15 7.19
N PHE A 225 6.23 -7.83 7.07
CA PHE A 225 5.93 -6.95 8.19
C PHE A 225 4.61 -6.24 7.91
N ARG A 226 3.62 -6.49 8.76
CA ARG A 226 2.28 -5.93 8.64
C ARG A 226 2.06 -4.91 9.73
N CYS A 227 1.48 -3.76 9.38
CA CYS A 227 0.98 -2.78 10.34
C CYS A 227 -0.45 -2.37 10.01
N GLU A 228 -1.24 -2.16 11.05
CA GLU A 228 -2.63 -1.69 11.00
C GLU A 228 -2.81 -0.47 11.91
N ASN A 229 -3.77 0.40 11.57
CA ASN A 229 -4.07 1.64 12.26
C ASN A 229 -2.85 2.55 12.47
N THR A 230 -1.98 2.65 11.44
CA THR A 230 -0.72 3.42 11.46
C THR A 230 -0.93 4.93 11.56
N ASP A 231 -2.16 5.38 11.36
CA ASP A 231 -2.65 6.76 11.53
C ASP A 231 -3.25 7.00 12.94
N SER A 232 -3.16 6.04 13.86
CA SER A 232 -3.71 6.11 15.22
C SER A 232 -2.72 5.62 16.29
N GLU A 233 -2.95 6.00 17.55
CA GLU A 233 -2.19 5.49 18.72
C GLU A 233 -2.32 3.98 18.91
N LYS A 234 -3.34 3.36 18.28
CA LYS A 234 -3.62 1.93 18.31
C LYS A 234 -2.83 1.16 17.25
N MET A 235 -1.80 1.77 16.68
CA MET A 235 -0.92 1.14 15.70
C MET A 235 -0.44 -0.20 16.23
N SER A 236 -0.71 -1.25 15.47
CA SER A 236 -0.32 -2.61 15.78
C SER A 236 0.44 -3.19 14.60
N CYS A 237 1.61 -3.76 14.87
CA CYS A 237 2.43 -4.38 13.85
C CYS A 237 2.80 -5.82 14.23
N SER A 238 2.93 -6.67 13.22
CA SER A 238 3.36 -8.06 13.36
C SER A 238 4.37 -8.44 12.28
N CYS A 239 5.29 -9.31 12.67
CA CYS A 239 6.24 -9.95 11.78
C CYS A 239 5.78 -11.37 11.49
N ASN A 240 5.75 -11.76 10.21
CA ASN A 240 5.40 -13.11 9.75
C ASN A 240 6.46 -13.65 8.80
#